data_AF-A0A530A507-F1
#
_entry.id   AF-A0A530A507-F1
#
_cell.length_a   1.000
_cell.length_b   1.000
_cell.length_c   1.000
_cell.angle_alpha   90.00
_cell.angle_beta   90.00
_cell.angle_gamma   90.00
#
_symmetry.space_group_name_H-M   'P 1'
#
loop_
_entity.id
_entity.type
_entity.pdbx_description
1 polymer ?
#
loop_
_entity_poly.entity_id
_entity_poly.type
_entity_poly.pdbx_seq_one_letter_code
_entity_poly.pdbx_strand_id
1 'polypeptide(L)' 'NAIGPHPWKLTFSYGRALQAAPQKAWSGKASNIAAGQAAFTHRAHMNHLAALGKWQPALEKAA' A
#
# COMPACT_ATOMS: atom_id res chain seq x y z
N ASN A 1 -3.61 -6.72 11.37
CA ASN A 1 -3.69 -8.06 12.00
C ASN A 1 -3.00 -8.18 13.37
N ALA A 2 -3.01 -7.14 14.21
CA ALA A 2 -2.33 -7.19 15.52
C ALA A 2 -3.03 -8.04 16.59
N ILE A 3 -4.33 -8.35 16.40
CA ILE A 3 -5.17 -9.10 17.36
C ILE A 3 -4.96 -10.62 17.25
N GLY A 4 -4.00 -11.10 16.45
CA GLY A 4 -3.76 -12.53 16.23
C GLY A 4 -3.42 -13.33 17.51
N PRO A 5 -3.32 -14.67 17.41
CA PRO A 5 -3.34 -15.47 16.18
C PRO A 5 -4.73 -15.66 15.59
N HIS A 6 -4.80 -15.71 14.26
CA HIS A 6 -6.05 -15.95 13.52
C HIS A 6 -6.07 -17.38 12.98
N PRO A 7 -7.23 -18.08 12.97
CA PRO A 7 -7.35 -19.42 12.41
C PRO A 7 -7.20 -19.47 10.88
N TRP A 8 -7.28 -18.32 10.19
CA TRP A 8 -7.02 -18.18 8.76
C TRP A 8 -6.15 -16.96 8.49
N LYS A 9 -5.47 -16.94 7.33
CA LYS A 9 -4.70 -15.77 6.90
C LYS A 9 -5.66 -14.63 6.52
N LEU A 10 -5.56 -13.52 7.24
CA LEU A 10 -6.21 -12.26 6.86
C LEU A 10 -5.23 -11.46 6.01
N THR A 11 -5.62 -11.15 4.79
CA THR A 11 -4.81 -10.34 3.86
C THR A 11 -5.72 -9.49 2.98
N PHE A 12 -5.13 -8.74 2.05
CA PHE A 12 -5.84 -7.80 1.21
C PHE A 12 -5.97 -8.28 -0.25
N SER A 13 -7.10 -7.95 -0.87
CA SER A 13 -7.31 -7.94 -2.31
C SER A 13 -8.00 -6.62 -2.65
N TYR A 14 -7.20 -5.59 -2.91
CA TYR A 14 -7.67 -4.21 -2.98
C TYR A 14 -7.55 -3.63 -4.39
N GLY A 15 -8.63 -2.99 -4.86
CA GLY A 15 -8.60 -2.11 -6.03
C GLY A 15 -8.20 -0.69 -5.62
N ARG A 16 -9.20 0.15 -5.31
CA ARG A 16 -9.03 1.59 -5.01
C ARG A 16 -7.95 1.89 -3.95
N ALA A 17 -7.88 1.13 -2.86
CA ALA A 17 -6.91 1.38 -1.79
C ALA A 17 -5.44 1.11 -2.18
N LEU A 18 -5.19 0.37 -3.26
CA LEU A 18 -3.86 0.21 -3.85
C LEU A 18 -3.62 1.15 -5.03
N GLN A 19 -4.65 1.45 -5.82
CA GLN A 19 -4.48 2.09 -7.12
C GLN A 19 -4.82 3.58 -7.17
N ALA A 20 -5.60 4.13 -6.22
CA ALA A 20 -6.02 5.53 -6.29
C ALA A 20 -4.84 6.51 -6.25
N ALA A 21 -3.90 6.32 -5.31
CA ALA A 21 -2.69 7.15 -5.20
C ALA A 21 -1.77 7.06 -6.44
N PRO A 22 -1.38 5.86 -6.93
CA PRO A 22 -0.53 5.77 -8.10
C PRO A 22 -1.21 6.24 -9.39
N GLN A 23 -2.53 6.04 -9.56
CA GLN A 23 -3.25 6.59 -10.70
C GLN A 23 -3.21 8.13 -10.69
N LYS A 24 -3.40 8.75 -9.52
CA LYS A 24 -3.28 10.20 -9.35
C LYS A 24 -1.86 10.69 -9.66
N ALA A 25 -0.83 10.03 -9.11
CA ALA A 25 0.57 10.41 -9.35
C ALA A 25 0.99 10.25 -10.83
N TRP A 26 0.56 9.16 -11.47
CA TRP A 26 0.83 8.90 -12.88
C TRP A 26 0.13 9.91 -13.80
N SER A 27 -1.14 10.26 -13.52
CA SER A 27 -1.90 11.25 -14.31
C SER A 27 -1.95 10.96 -15.83
N GLY A 28 -1.81 9.69 -16.24
CA GLY A 28 -1.81 9.29 -17.66
C GLY A 28 -0.56 9.69 -18.45
N LYS A 29 0.48 10.23 -17.81
CA LYS A 29 1.68 10.76 -18.49
C LYS A 29 2.83 9.76 -18.42
N ALA A 30 3.45 9.47 -19.57
CA ALA A 30 4.62 8.58 -19.62
C ALA A 30 5.79 9.09 -18.76
N SER A 31 5.99 10.41 -18.68
CA SER A 31 7.01 11.03 -17.82
C SER A 31 6.80 10.77 -16.33
N ASN A 32 5.59 10.38 -15.90
CA ASN A 32 5.23 10.19 -14.50
C ASN A 32 5.17 8.70 -14.09
N ILE A 33 5.62 7.78 -14.95
CA ILE A 33 5.60 6.34 -14.63
C ILE A 33 6.32 6.05 -13.32
N ALA A 34 7.51 6.63 -13.11
CA ALA A 34 8.28 6.44 -11.88
C ALA A 34 7.53 6.95 -10.63
N ALA A 35 6.87 8.11 -10.72
CA ALA A 35 6.06 8.65 -9.64
C ALA A 35 4.85 7.74 -9.30
N GLY A 36 4.20 7.19 -10.32
CA GLY A 36 3.14 6.18 -10.15
C GLY A 36 3.65 4.91 -9.46
N GLN A 37 4.79 4.38 -9.90
CA GLN A 37 5.41 3.19 -9.31
C GLN A 37 5.81 3.40 -7.84
N ALA A 38 6.38 4.56 -7.50
CA ALA A 38 6.74 4.90 -6.13
C ALA A 38 5.51 4.92 -5.21
N ALA A 39 4.43 5.59 -5.63
CA ALA A 39 3.18 5.65 -4.88
C ALA A 39 2.53 4.27 -4.72
N PHE A 40 2.56 3.43 -5.75
CA PHE A 40 2.05 2.05 -5.68
C PHE A 40 2.87 1.20 -4.70
N THR A 41 4.19 1.25 -4.81
CA THR A 41 5.12 0.48 -3.97
C THR A 41 4.95 0.85 -2.51
N HIS A 42 4.79 2.15 -2.21
CA HIS A 42 4.48 2.62 -0.86
C HIS A 42 3.20 1.99 -0.32
N ARG A 43 2.09 2.07 -1.05
CA ARG A 43 0.81 1.49 -0.61
C ARG A 43 0.87 -0.03 -0.46
N ALA A 44 1.56 -0.72 -1.38
CA ALA A 44 1.78 -2.16 -1.31
C ALA A 44 2.56 -2.54 -0.05
N HIS A 45 3.63 -1.82 0.27
CA HIS A 45 4.44 -2.03 1.47
C HIS A 45 3.63 -1.79 2.75
N MET A 46 2.84 -0.71 2.81
CA MET A 46 1.97 -0.43 3.97
C MET A 46 0.93 -1.54 4.19
N ASN A 47 0.30 -2.03 3.13
CA ASN A 47 -0.67 -3.12 3.22
C ASN A 47 0.00 -4.46 3.57
N HIS A 48 1.22 -4.72 3.09
CA HIS A 48 2.02 -5.87 3.51
C HIS A 48 2.28 -5.84 5.03
N LEU A 49 2.72 -4.70 5.56
CA LEU A 49 2.91 -4.53 6.99
C LEU A 49 1.60 -4.68 7.78
N ALA A 50 0.48 -4.20 7.24
CA ALA A 50 -0.83 -4.37 7.87
C ALA A 50 -1.27 -5.84 7.94
N ALA A 51 -1.00 -6.61 6.88
CA ALA A 51 -1.24 -8.06 6.82
C ALA A 51 -0.36 -8.83 7.82
N LEU A 52 0.85 -8.34 8.11
CA LEU A 52 1.72 -8.86 9.19
C LEU A 52 1.32 -8.36 10.59
N GLY A 53 0.39 -7.41 10.69
CA GLY A 53 0.04 -6.76 11.96
C GLY A 53 1.09 -5.77 12.47
N LYS A 54 2.01 -5.31 11.62
CA LYS A 54 3.15 -4.45 11.95
C LYS A 54 3.01 -3.00 11.49
N TRP A 55 1.96 -2.67 10.72
CA TRP A 55 1.74 -1.29 10.26
C TRP A 55 1.47 -0.35 11.43
N GLN A 56 2.03 0.85 11.36
CA GLN A 56 1.80 1.95 12.29
C GLN A 56 1.71 3.28 11.52
N PRO A 57 0.94 4.28 11.99
CA PRO A 57 0.79 5.56 11.29
C PRO A 57 2.11 6.28 11.02
N ALA A 58 3.13 6.10 11.87
CA ALA A 58 4.44 6.72 11.70
C ALA A 58 5.18 6.24 10.43
N LEU A 59 4.89 5.02 9.95
CA LEU A 59 5.54 4.43 8.78
C LEU A 59 5.10 5.08 7.45
N GLU A 60 3.98 5.81 7.45
CA GLU A 60 3.49 6.52 6.26
C GLU A 60 4.35 7.72 5.87
N LYS A 61 5.20 8.23 6.79
CA LYS A 61 6.03 9.43 6.57
C LYS A 61 7.45 9.12 6.06
N ALA A 62 7.84 7.85 6.00
CA ALA A 62 9.20 7.44 5.67
C ALA A 62 9.42 7.16 4.16
N ALA A 63 8.52 7.62 3.29
CA ALA A 63 8.49 7.33 1.86
C ALA A 63 8.66 8.58 0.99
#